data_AF-A0A962BNS8-F1
#
_entry.id   AF-A0A962BNS8-F1
#
_cell.length_a   1.000
_cell.length_b   1.000
_cell.length_c   1.000
_cell.angle_alpha   90.00
_cell.angle_beta   90.00
_cell.angle_gamma   90.00
#
_symmetry.space_group_name_H-M   'P 1'
#
loop_
_entity.id
_entity.type
_entity.pdbx_description
1 polymer ?
#
loop_
_entity_poly.entity_id
_entity_poly.type
_entity_poly.pdbx_seq_one_letter_code
_entity_poly.pdbx_strand_id
1 'polypeptide(L)'
;MIQRVESTGSIDTTFGVGGVFTLFPPASEYAEIIGMTVLASGRLIIAGSTYVGGNPDWLMVRLLADGSEDASFGGNDTGYRKIVFDVGVDPTAVAD
;
A
#
# COMPACT_ATOMS: atom_id res chain seq x y z
N MET A 1 -4.22 6.94 -4.03
CA MET A 1 -5.31 7.01 -3.03
C MET A 1 -6.36 5.95 -3.35
N ILE A 2 -7.11 5.49 -2.34
CA ILE A 2 -8.22 4.55 -2.47
C ILE A 2 -9.38 5.06 -1.63
N GLN A 3 -10.59 4.96 -2.16
CA GLN A 3 -11.83 5.31 -1.46
C GLN A 3 -12.80 4.13 -1.53
N ARG A 4 -13.56 3.93 -0.46
CA ARG A 4 -14.75 3.07 -0.48
C ARG A 4 -15.97 3.95 -0.74
N VAL A 5 -16.86 3.48 -1.60
CA VAL A 5 -18.12 4.16 -1.90
C VAL A 5 -19.29 3.28 -1.51
N GLU A 6 -20.34 3.91 -1.02
CA GLU A 6 -21.62 3.27 -0.73
C GLU A 6 -22.33 2.87 -2.03
N SER A 7 -23.35 2.03 -1.91
CA SER A 7 -24.22 1.67 -3.06
C SER A 7 -24.89 2.87 -3.72
N THR A 8 -25.01 3.99 -3.00
CA THR A 8 -25.52 5.27 -3.50
C THR A 8 -24.46 6.11 -4.24
N GLY A 9 -23.19 5.69 -4.23
CA GLY A 9 -22.06 6.42 -4.81
C GLY A 9 -21.44 7.48 -3.89
N SER A 10 -21.98 7.70 -2.69
CA SER A 10 -21.36 8.58 -1.69
C SER A 10 -20.08 7.94 -1.11
N ILE A 11 -19.08 8.76 -0.77
CA ILE A 11 -17.88 8.27 -0.07
C ILE A 11 -18.28 7.72 1.29
N ASP A 12 -17.82 6.53 1.60
CA ASP A 12 -17.89 5.98 2.93
C ASP A 12 -16.79 6.61 3.80
N THR A 13 -17.18 7.51 4.70
CA THR A 13 -16.27 8.26 5.56
C THR A 13 -15.66 7.42 6.69
N THR A 14 -16.14 6.19 6.89
CA THR A 14 -15.59 5.25 7.88
C THR A 14 -14.39 4.47 7.36
N PHE A 15 -14.10 4.56 6.06
CA PHE A 15 -12.95 3.91 5.43
C PHE A 15 -11.69 4.81 5.50
N GLY A 16 -10.60 4.30 6.07
CA GLY A 16 -9.36 5.03 6.25
C GLY A 16 -9.56 6.32 7.04
N VAL A 17 -8.81 7.37 6.69
CA VAL A 17 -8.93 8.68 7.34
C VAL A 17 -9.82 9.56 6.48
N GLY A 18 -11.03 9.83 6.95
CA GLY A 18 -12.00 10.69 6.25
C GLY A 18 -12.50 10.12 4.92
N GLY A 19 -12.56 8.79 4.80
CA GLY A 19 -12.99 8.09 3.58
C GLY A 19 -11.88 7.77 2.59
N VAL A 20 -10.62 8.02 2.96
CA VAL A 20 -9.47 7.86 2.07
C VAL A 20 -8.37 7.04 2.75
N PHE A 21 -7.89 6.03 2.04
CA PHE A 21 -6.56 5.47 2.25
C PHE A 21 -5.56 6.09 1.28
N THR A 22 -4.43 6.55 1.79
CA THR A 22 -3.32 7.07 0.97
C THR A 22 -2.11 6.18 1.16
N LEU A 23 -1.70 5.56 0.06
CA LEU A 23 -0.47 4.79 0.01
C LEU A 23 0.72 5.74 0.00
N PHE A 24 1.47 5.79 1.10
CA PHE A 24 2.69 6.59 1.18
C PHE A 24 3.75 5.87 2.03
N PRO A 25 4.52 4.95 1.43
CA PRO A 25 5.56 4.23 2.13
C PRO A 25 6.70 5.18 2.53
N PRO A 26 7.40 4.91 3.65
CA PRO A 26 8.58 5.68 4.05
C PRO A 26 9.64 5.77 2.94
N ALA A 27 10.37 6.89 2.92
CA ALA A 27 11.47 7.18 1.99
C ALA A 27 11.12 7.20 0.49
N SER A 28 9.84 7.11 0.14
CA SER A 28 9.38 7.08 -1.25
C SER A 28 9.00 8.46 -1.75
N GLU A 29 9.36 8.77 -3.00
CA GLU A 29 8.99 10.03 -3.67
C GLU A 29 7.52 10.02 -4.09
N TYR A 30 7.09 8.90 -4.66
CA TYR A 30 5.71 8.62 -5.01
C TYR A 30 5.45 7.11 -5.05
N ALA A 31 4.17 6.75 -5.00
CA ALA A 31 3.71 5.37 -5.12
C ALA A 31 2.58 5.28 -6.14
N GLU A 32 2.57 4.19 -6.89
CA GLU A 32 1.57 3.87 -7.91
C GLU A 32 0.81 2.62 -7.51
N ILE A 33 -0.52 2.66 -7.64
CA ILE A 33 -1.37 1.49 -7.43
C ILE A 33 -1.63 0.87 -8.79
N ILE A 34 -1.22 -0.38 -8.97
CA ILE A 34 -1.34 -1.12 -10.23
C ILE A 34 -2.58 -2.03 -10.19
N GLY A 35 -2.88 -2.60 -9.03
CA GLY A 35 -4.02 -3.50 -8.88
C GLY A 35 -4.50 -3.60 -7.44
N MET A 36 -5.75 -4.01 -7.28
CA MET A 36 -6.32 -4.31 -5.96
C MET A 36 -7.33 -5.44 -6.04
N THR A 37 -7.52 -6.13 -4.92
CA THR A 37 -8.58 -7.13 -4.76
C THR A 37 -9.12 -7.13 -3.33
N VAL A 38 -10.39 -7.50 -3.19
CA VAL A 38 -11.05 -7.67 -1.88
C VAL A 38 -11.02 -9.14 -1.51
N LEU A 39 -10.54 -9.46 -0.32
CA LEU A 39 -10.49 -10.80 0.24
C LEU A 39 -11.84 -11.16 0.88
N ALA A 40 -12.09 -12.46 1.07
CA ALA A 40 -13.35 -12.96 1.66
C ALA A 40 -13.66 -12.38 3.06
N SER A 41 -12.64 -11.92 3.80
CA SER A 41 -12.82 -11.29 5.12
C SER A 41 -13.12 -9.78 5.05
N GLY A 42 -13.34 -9.22 3.86
CA GLY A 42 -13.48 -7.77 3.64
C GLY A 42 -12.16 -6.99 3.68
N ARG A 43 -11.02 -7.67 3.92
CA ARG A 43 -9.68 -7.08 3.81
C ARG A 43 -9.35 -6.78 2.35
N LEU A 44 -8.42 -5.87 2.10
CA LEU A 44 -7.99 -5.54 0.74
C LEU A 44 -6.51 -5.88 0.57
N ILE A 45 -6.13 -6.42 -0.59
CA ILE A 45 -4.74 -6.46 -1.06
C ILE A 45 -4.59 -5.43 -2.15
N ILE A 46 -3.56 -4.60 -2.03
CA ILE A 46 -3.18 -3.58 -3.01
C ILE A 46 -1.77 -3.91 -3.47
N ALA A 47 -1.56 -3.93 -4.78
CA ALA A 47 -0.27 -4.14 -5.40
C ALA A 47 0.12 -2.91 -6.23
N GLY A 48 1.40 -2.58 -6.22
CA GLY A 48 1.90 -1.36 -6.83
C GLY A 48 3.41 -1.26 -6.83
N SER A 49 3.88 -0.08 -7.16
CA SER A 49 5.29 0.28 -7.12
C SER A 49 5.49 1.50 -6.24
N THR A 50 6.66 1.58 -5.62
CA THR A 50 7.11 2.78 -4.93
C THR A 50 8.45 3.21 -5.51
N TYR A 51 8.70 4.50 -5.60
CA TYR A 51 9.90 5.02 -6.27
C TYR A 51 10.81 5.72 -5.28
N VAL A 52 12.08 5.33 -5.27
CA VAL A 52 13.15 5.92 -4.45
C VAL A 52 14.32 6.26 -5.36
N GLY A 53 14.68 7.54 -5.48
CA GLY A 53 15.75 7.97 -6.39
C GLY A 53 15.46 7.62 -7.85
N GLY A 54 14.18 7.59 -8.24
CA GLY A 54 13.73 7.18 -9.57
C GLY A 54 13.70 5.67 -9.83
N ASN A 55 14.11 4.81 -8.89
CA ASN A 55 14.08 3.36 -9.05
C ASN A 55 12.77 2.76 -8.50
N PRO A 56 12.07 1.90 -9.27
CA PRO A 56 10.84 1.27 -8.81
C PRO A 56 11.11 0.03 -7.94
N ASP A 57 10.55 0.04 -6.74
CA ASP A 57 10.44 -1.12 -5.87
C ASP A 57 9.02 -1.65 -5.84
N TRP A 58 8.86 -2.97 -5.82
CA TRP A 58 7.54 -3.58 -5.73
C TRP A 58 6.99 -3.44 -4.32
N LEU A 59 5.70 -3.13 -4.22
CA LEU A 59 5.02 -2.96 -2.96
C LEU A 59 3.68 -3.68 -2.96
N MET A 60 3.42 -4.40 -1.88
CA MET A 60 2.11 -4.96 -1.59
C MET A 60 1.65 -4.52 -0.21
N VAL A 61 0.44 -3.97 -0.09
CA VAL A 61 -0.15 -3.53 1.18
C VAL A 61 -1.41 -4.35 1.44
N ARG A 62 -1.65 -4.72 2.71
CA ARG A 62 -2.92 -5.27 3.12
C ARG A 62 -3.64 -4.28 4.03
N LEU A 63 -4.91 -4.00 3.71
CA LEU A 63 -5.78 -3.21 4.56
C LEU A 63 -6.79 -4.10 5.27
N LEU A 64 -7.20 -3.67 6.47
CA LEU A 64 -8.40 -4.12 7.13
C LEU A 64 -9.64 -3.61 6.37
N ALA A 65 -10.81 -4.15 6.73
CA ALA A 65 -12.07 -3.80 6.06
C ALA A 65 -12.46 -2.34 6.24
N ASP A 66 -11.96 -1.70 7.30
CA ASP A 66 -12.12 -0.28 7.58
C ASP A 66 -11.08 0.60 6.87
N GLY A 67 -10.21 0.05 6.02
CA GLY A 67 -9.20 0.80 5.28
C GLY A 67 -7.95 1.18 6.08
N SER A 68 -7.83 0.76 7.35
CA SER A 68 -6.57 0.86 8.09
C SER A 68 -5.55 -0.20 7.63
N GLU A 69 -4.26 0.06 7.80
CA GLU A 69 -3.21 -0.90 7.46
C GLU A 69 -3.24 -2.12 8.40
N ASP A 70 -3.17 -3.32 7.82
CA ASP A 70 -3.12 -4.56 8.59
C ASP A 70 -1.69 -4.89 8.98
N ALA A 71 -1.20 -4.34 10.09
CA ALA A 71 0.17 -4.50 10.58
C ALA A 71 0.68 -5.96 10.58
N SER A 72 -0.20 -6.95 10.76
CA SER A 72 0.18 -8.37 10.72
C SER A 72 0.66 -8.88 9.35
N PHE A 73 0.59 -8.06 8.31
CA PHE A 73 1.03 -8.38 6.96
C PHE A 73 2.46 -7.90 6.69
N GLY A 74 3.21 -8.68 5.89
CA GLY A 74 4.55 -8.29 5.42
C GLY A 74 5.72 -8.65 6.35
N GLY A 75 5.43 -9.06 7.59
CA GLY A 75 6.39 -9.66 8.52
C GLY A 75 7.14 -8.69 9.44
N ASN A 76 6.94 -7.38 9.28
CA ASN A 76 7.67 -6.33 10.01
C ASN A 76 6.74 -5.35 10.76
N ASP A 77 5.49 -5.73 11.03
CA ASP A 77 4.46 -4.88 11.64
C ASP A 77 4.14 -3.58 10.88
N THR A 78 4.51 -3.52 9.59
CA THR A 78 4.30 -2.36 8.72
C THR A 78 2.98 -2.40 7.95
N GLY A 79 2.34 -3.56 7.87
CA GLY A 79 1.14 -3.77 7.04
C GLY A 79 1.39 -3.80 5.54
N TYR A 80 2.66 -3.74 5.12
CA TYR A 80 3.08 -3.88 3.73
C TYR A 80 4.33 -4.76 3.59
N ARG A 81 4.48 -5.34 2.41
CA ARG A 81 5.70 -6.00 1.97
C ARG A 81 6.30 -5.20 0.82
N LYS A 82 7.50 -4.69 1.04
CA LYS A 82 8.34 -4.10 -0.01
C LYS A 82 9.32 -5.17 -0.52
N ILE A 83 9.46 -5.28 -1.83
CA ILE A 83 10.51 -6.07 -2.47
C ILE A 83 11.38 -5.06 -3.24
N VAL A 84 12.58 -4.86 -2.73
CA VAL A 84 13.55 -3.95 -3.33
C VAL A 84 14.03 -4.54 -4.66
N PHE A 85 13.91 -3.78 -5.73
CA PHE A 85 14.39 -4.11 -7.06
C PHE A 85 15.42 -3.07 -7.50
N ASP A 86 16.59 -3.15 -6.88
CA ASP A 86 17.73 -2.31 -7.24
C ASP A 86 18.38 -2.81 -8.53
N VAL A 87 17.81 -2.44 -9.67
CA VAL A 87 18.46 -2.70 -10.96
C VAL A 87 19.51 -1.62 -11.20
N GLY A 88 20.75 -1.90 -10.79
CA GLY A 88 21.92 -1.07 -11.10
C GLY A 88 22.49 -0.23 -9.95
N VAL A 89 21.98 -0.39 -8.72
CA VAL A 89 22.64 0.08 -7.50
C VAL A 89 23.03 -1.11 -6.61
N ASP A 90 24.08 -0.93 -5.82
CA ASP A 90 24.64 -1.97 -4.94
C ASP A 90 23.55 -2.52 -4.01
N PRO A 91 23.31 -3.84 -3.99
CA PRO A 91 22.27 -4.47 -3.15
C PRO A 91 22.47 -4.29 -1.63
N THR A 92 23.56 -3.64 -1.21
CA THR A 92 23.82 -3.24 0.19
C THR A 92 23.45 -1.79 0.52
N ALA A 93 22.97 -1.00 -0.46
CA ALA A 93 22.71 0.43 -0.29
C ALA A 93 21.35 0.79 0.32
N VAL A 94 20.42 -0.17 0.48
CA VAL A 94 19.12 0.06 1.11
C VAL A 94 19.15 -0.55 2.51
N ALA A 95 19.53 0.26 3.50
CA ALA A 95 19.40 -0.10 4.91
C ALA A 95 17.91 -0.07 5.32
N ASP A 96 17.55 -1.06 6.15
CA ASP A 96 16.22 -1.36 6.72
C ASP A 96 15.37 -0.14 7.13
#